data_AF-A0A1E7GSK8-F1
#
_entry.id   AF-A0A1E7GSK8-F1
#
_cell.length_a   1.000
_cell.length_b   1.000
_cell.length_c   1.000
_cell.angle_alpha   90.00
_cell.angle_beta   90.00
_cell.angle_gamma   90.00
#
_symmetry.space_group_name_H-M   'P 1'
#
loop_
_entity.id
_entity.type
_entity.pdbx_description
1 polymer ?
#
loop_
_entity_poly.entity_id
_entity_poly.type
_entity_poly.pdbx_seq_one_letter_code
_entity_poly.pdbx_strand_id
1 'polypeptide(L)'
;MSATLIFVASIYAIFNLQPVFVLIVFIFVGAIGIVTVAVAATYRSDPESQFSKPWAVLVVITAAVVGFAIYSYKMLNPEVSFSVIKFELISFMSQSEYLILVLSLVALVVLLLLSVLKMVAGGTED
;
A
#
# COMPACT_ATOMS: atom_id res chain seq x y z
N MET A 1 -0.78 9.36 -7.35
CA MET A 1 -1.07 8.72 -6.05
C MET A 1 -2.57 8.59 -5.78
N SER A 2 -3.36 9.66 -5.61
CA SER A 2 -4.81 9.48 -5.33
C SER A 2 -5.61 8.84 -6.47
N ALA A 3 -5.47 9.31 -7.71
CA ALA A 3 -6.23 8.76 -8.85
C ALA A 3 -5.93 7.26 -9.09
N THR A 4 -4.66 6.86 -8.96
CA THR A 4 -4.23 5.46 -9.08
C THR A 4 -4.82 4.60 -7.96
N LEU A 5 -4.90 5.10 -6.73
CA LEU A 5 -5.50 4.35 -5.61
C LEU A 5 -7.02 4.24 -5.71
N ILE A 6 -7.70 5.27 -6.22
CA ILE A 6 -9.15 5.22 -6.51
C ILE A 6 -9.43 4.18 -7.59
N PHE A 7 -8.59 4.10 -8.63
CA PHE A 7 -8.69 3.08 -9.66
C PHE A 7 -8.51 1.66 -9.08
N VAL A 8 -7.48 1.44 -8.27
CA VAL A 8 -7.27 0.16 -7.57
C VAL A 8 -8.45 -0.18 -6.66
N ALA A 9 -8.94 0.77 -5.86
CA ALA A 9 -10.11 0.56 -5.01
C ALA A 9 -11.34 0.15 -5.83
N SER A 10 -11.56 0.79 -6.98
CA SER A 10 -12.68 0.48 -7.87
C SER A 10 -12.60 -0.95 -8.41
N ILE A 11 -11.39 -1.44 -8.74
CA ILE A 11 -11.18 -2.85 -9.10
C ILE A 11 -11.61 -3.77 -7.94
N TYR A 12 -11.20 -3.48 -6.71
CA TYR A 12 -11.64 -4.27 -5.53
C TYR A 12 -13.16 -4.23 -5.33
N ALA A 13 -13.81 -3.10 -5.59
CA ALA A 13 -15.27 -2.99 -5.53
C ALA A 13 -15.98 -3.88 -6.58
N ILE A 14 -15.41 -3.99 -7.79
CA ILE A 14 -15.93 -4.90 -8.83
C ILE A 14 -15.86 -6.37 -8.38
N PHE A 15 -14.84 -6.74 -7.61
CA PHE A 15 -14.71 -8.07 -6.99
C PHE A 15 -15.54 -8.25 -5.70
N ASN A 16 -16.49 -7.35 -5.41
CA ASN A 16 -17.37 -7.39 -4.23
C ASN A 16 -16.62 -7.27 -2.88
N LEU A 17 -15.38 -6.76 -2.89
CA LEU A 17 -14.57 -6.49 -1.70
C LEU A 17 -14.81 -5.06 -1.20
N GLN A 18 -16.08 -4.74 -0.94
CA GLN A 18 -16.53 -3.41 -0.58
C GLN A 18 -15.88 -2.83 0.71
N PRO A 19 -15.62 -3.64 1.78
CA PRO A 19 -14.88 -3.14 2.95
C PRO A 19 -13.46 -2.66 2.59
N VAL A 20 -12.78 -3.34 1.66
CA VAL A 20 -11.42 -2.97 1.23
C VAL A 20 -11.43 -1.66 0.44
N PHE A 21 -12.45 -1.46 -0.42
CA PHE A 21 -12.66 -0.19 -1.10
C PHE A 21 -12.74 0.99 -0.11
N VAL A 22 -13.57 0.86 0.93
CA VAL A 22 -13.77 1.91 1.93
C VAL A 22 -12.46 2.20 2.68
N LEU A 23 -11.71 1.16 3.06
CA LEU A 23 -10.40 1.32 3.72
C LEU A 23 -9.40 2.04 2.81
N ILE A 24 -9.31 1.67 1.53
CA ILE A 24 -8.38 2.31 0.59
C ILE A 24 -8.72 3.79 0.42
N VAL A 25 -9.98 4.13 0.17
CA VAL A 25 -10.38 5.52 -0.05
C VAL A 25 -10.23 6.35 1.22
N PHE A 26 -10.63 5.83 2.38
CA PHE A 26 -10.60 6.62 3.62
C PHE A 26 -9.18 6.81 4.16
N ILE A 27 -8.38 5.74 4.22
CA ILE A 27 -7.06 5.77 4.85
C ILE A 27 -6.01 6.26 3.87
N PHE A 28 -5.94 5.66 2.67
CA PHE A 28 -4.86 5.99 1.75
C PHE A 28 -5.14 7.27 0.95
N VAL A 29 -6.35 7.48 0.46
CA VAL A 29 -6.68 8.70 -0.29
C VAL A 29 -6.98 9.86 0.66
N GLY A 30 -7.77 9.62 1.72
CA GLY A 30 -8.11 10.62 2.73
C GLY A 30 -6.92 11.00 3.60
N ALA A 31 -6.52 10.13 4.53
CA ALA A 31 -5.49 10.50 5.51
C ALA A 31 -4.09 10.64 4.88
N ILE A 32 -3.57 9.58 4.28
CA ILE A 32 -2.17 9.56 3.78
C ILE A 32 -2.01 10.48 2.56
N GLY A 33 -2.98 10.47 1.65
CA GLY A 33 -2.98 11.28 0.44
C GLY A 33 -2.96 12.77 0.76
N ILE A 34 -3.83 13.24 1.67
CA ILE A 34 -3.88 14.66 2.05
C ILE A 34 -2.57 15.08 2.74
N VAL A 35 -2.04 14.27 3.67
CA VAL A 35 -0.76 14.58 4.34
C VAL A 35 0.38 14.67 3.32
N THR A 36 0.43 13.75 2.36
CA THR A 36 1.47 13.76 1.32
C THR A 36 1.37 14.99 0.43
N VAL A 37 0.16 15.40 0.04
CA VAL A 37 -0.07 16.62 -0.75
C VAL A 37 0.30 17.86 0.06
N ALA A 38 -0.06 17.91 1.34
CA ALA A 38 0.28 19.02 2.22
C ALA A 38 1.80 19.19 2.36
N VAL A 39 2.52 18.10 2.64
CA VAL A 39 3.99 18.12 2.74
C VAL A 39 4.64 18.48 1.40
N ALA A 40 4.17 17.90 0.29
CA ALA A 40 4.70 18.24 -1.03
C ALA A 40 4.43 19.71 -1.40
N ALA A 41 3.31 20.29 -0.96
CA ALA A 41 2.98 21.69 -1.16
C ALA A 41 3.85 22.62 -0.31
N THR A 42 4.18 22.24 0.93
CA THR A 42 5.04 23.05 1.80
C THR A 42 6.52 22.99 1.41
N TYR A 43 6.99 21.89 0.84
CA TYR A 43 8.40 21.68 0.47
C TYR A 43 8.68 21.81 -1.03
N ARG A 44 7.77 22.41 -1.81
CA ARG A 44 7.91 22.48 -3.27
C ARG A 44 9.11 23.34 -3.69
N SER A 45 10.21 22.67 -4.05
CA SER A 45 11.27 23.22 -4.90
C SER A 45 10.90 22.94 -6.37
N ASP A 46 11.29 23.82 -7.30
CA ASP A 46 10.89 23.77 -8.70
C ASP A 46 11.10 22.39 -9.36
N PRO A 47 10.19 21.97 -10.26
CA PRO A 47 10.26 20.65 -10.86
C PRO A 47 11.38 20.58 -11.89
N GLU A 48 12.52 20.00 -11.51
CA GLU A 48 13.49 19.51 -12.48
C GLU A 48 12.84 18.34 -13.25
N SER A 49 12.92 18.32 -14.58
CA SER A 49 12.34 17.21 -15.37
C SER A 49 13.15 15.94 -15.17
N GLN A 50 12.73 15.07 -14.23
CA GLN A 50 13.50 13.92 -13.75
C GLN A 50 13.32 12.62 -14.57
N PHE A 51 12.90 12.70 -15.84
CA PHE A 51 12.77 11.48 -16.65
C PHE A 51 14.14 10.97 -17.06
N SER A 52 14.69 10.09 -16.23
CA SER A 52 16.01 9.51 -16.42
C SER A 52 15.88 8.15 -17.11
N LYS A 53 16.59 7.99 -18.24
CA LYS A 53 16.68 6.73 -19.00
C LYS A 53 16.97 5.48 -18.15
N PRO A 54 17.84 5.49 -17.10
CA PRO A 54 18.06 4.30 -16.28
C PRO A 54 16.81 3.86 -15.49
N TRP A 55 15.95 4.79 -15.08
CA TRP A 55 14.71 4.47 -14.37
C TRP A 55 13.70 3.75 -15.28
N ALA A 56 13.64 4.13 -16.56
CA ALA A 56 12.77 3.43 -17.52
C ALA A 56 13.16 1.95 -17.67
N VAL A 57 14.46 1.62 -17.63
CA VAL A 57 14.94 0.23 -17.71
C VAL A 57 14.48 -0.58 -16.50
N LEU A 58 14.59 -0.02 -15.29
CA LEU A 58 14.10 -0.70 -14.07
C LEU A 58 12.60 -0.96 -14.10
N VAL A 59 11.81 -0.01 -14.63
CA VAL A 59 10.36 -0.17 -14.80
C VAL A 59 10.04 -1.32 -15.78
N VAL A 60 10.77 -1.42 -16.90
CA VAL A 60 10.55 -2.51 -17.87
C VAL A 60 10.92 -3.87 -17.28
N ILE A 61 12.04 -3.96 -16.55
CA ILE A 61 12.47 -5.21 -15.91
C ILE A 61 11.43 -5.68 -14.88
N THR A 62 10.98 -4.77 -14.01
CA THR A 62 9.97 -5.10 -13.00
C THR A 62 8.65 -5.52 -13.64
N ALA A 63 8.20 -4.83 -14.70
CA ALA A 63 7.02 -5.23 -15.46
C ALA A 63 7.18 -6.63 -16.10
N ALA A 64 8.35 -6.95 -16.64
CA ALA A 64 8.64 -8.26 -17.22
C ALA A 64 8.64 -9.37 -16.17
N VAL A 65 9.24 -9.15 -15.00
CA VAL A 65 9.25 -10.12 -13.90
C VAL A 65 7.84 -10.38 -13.38
N VAL A 66 7.05 -9.33 -13.17
CA VAL A 66 5.65 -9.48 -12.74
C VAL A 66 4.82 -10.20 -13.79
N GLY A 67 4.98 -9.86 -15.07
CA GLY A 67 4.31 -10.55 -16.17
C GLY A 67 4.67 -12.04 -16.25
N PHE A 68 5.95 -12.36 -16.08
CA PHE A 68 6.42 -13.75 -16.06
C PHE A 68 5.91 -14.54 -14.84
N ALA A 69 5.84 -13.90 -13.68
CA ALA A 69 5.27 -14.51 -12.47
C ALA A 69 3.78 -14.84 -12.65
N ILE A 70 3.00 -13.92 -13.23
CA ILE A 70 1.58 -14.15 -13.51
C ILE A 70 1.40 -15.28 -14.54
N TYR A 71 2.20 -15.26 -15.61
CA TYR A 71 2.15 -16.28 -16.65
C TYR A 71 2.50 -17.67 -16.11
N SER A 72 3.60 -17.78 -15.37
CA SER A 72 4.04 -19.06 -14.78
C SER A 72 3.05 -19.58 -13.75
N TYR A 73 2.48 -18.70 -12.90
CA TYR A 73 1.44 -19.08 -11.95
C TYR A 73 0.20 -19.64 -12.65
N LYS A 74 -0.30 -18.97 -13.70
CA LYS A 74 -1.47 -19.43 -14.47
C LYS A 74 -1.21 -20.75 -15.19
N MET A 75 0.02 -20.95 -15.67
CA MET A 75 0.43 -22.18 -16.36
C MET A 75 0.56 -23.37 -15.39
N LEU A 76 1.04 -23.14 -14.17
CA LEU A 76 1.21 -24.18 -13.15
C LEU A 76 -0.11 -24.50 -12.40
N ASN A 77 -1.01 -23.53 -12.29
CA ASN A 77 -2.26 -23.66 -11.54
C ASN A 77 -3.48 -23.26 -12.41
N PRO A 78 -3.83 -24.07 -13.43
CA PRO A 78 -4.91 -23.74 -14.37
C PRO A 78 -6.32 -23.76 -13.75
N GLU A 79 -6.50 -24.38 -12.57
CA GLU A 79 -7.80 -24.55 -11.91
C GLU A 79 -8.12 -23.48 -10.85
N VAL A 80 -7.23 -22.50 -10.64
CA VAL A 80 -7.49 -21.40 -9.69
C VAL A 80 -8.49 -20.44 -10.33
N SER A 81 -9.77 -20.80 -10.21
CA SER A 81 -10.86 -19.85 -10.40
C SER A 81 -10.72 -18.75 -9.35
N PHE A 82 -11.00 -17.50 -9.75
CA PHE A 82 -11.20 -16.39 -8.80
C PHE A 82 -12.46 -16.67 -7.99
N SER A 83 -12.38 -17.63 -7.08
CA SER A 83 -13.43 -17.95 -6.14
C SER A 83 -13.75 -16.69 -5.34
N VAL A 84 -15.04 -16.43 -5.17
CA VAL A 84 -15.59 -15.26 -4.49
C VAL A 84 -14.93 -15.15 -3.11
N ILE A 85 -14.01 -14.19 -2.98
CA ILE A 85 -13.34 -13.90 -1.71
C ILE A 85 -14.39 -13.29 -0.79
N LYS A 86 -15.05 -14.13 0.02
CA LYS A 86 -15.96 -13.69 1.07
C LYS A 86 -15.11 -13.28 2.28
N PHE A 87 -14.96 -11.97 2.45
CA PHE A 87 -14.26 -11.42 3.60
C PHE A 87 -15.17 -11.49 4.84
N GLU A 88 -15.02 -12.54 5.66
CA GLU A 88 -15.69 -12.66 6.95
C GLU A 88 -14.77 -12.17 8.08
N LEU A 89 -14.93 -10.90 8.47
CA LEU A 89 -14.16 -10.25 9.54
C LEU A 89 -14.23 -11.00 10.88
N ILE A 90 -15.35 -11.70 11.13
CA ILE A 90 -15.57 -12.51 12.35
C ILE A 90 -14.68 -13.77 12.36
N SER A 91 -14.49 -14.41 11.21
CA SER A 91 -13.61 -15.58 11.10
C SER A 91 -12.12 -15.18 11.21
N PHE A 92 -11.78 -13.99 10.71
CA PHE A 92 -10.43 -13.44 10.72
C PHE A 92 -9.84 -13.26 12.13
N MET A 93 -10.64 -12.77 13.08
CA MET A 93 -10.20 -12.56 14.47
C MET A 93 -10.15 -13.86 15.30
N SER A 94 -10.79 -14.93 14.83
CA SER A 94 -10.81 -16.22 15.52
C SER A 94 -9.56 -17.06 15.25
N GLN A 95 -8.74 -16.67 14.27
CA GLN A 95 -7.53 -17.39 13.88
C GLN A 95 -6.30 -16.76 14.54
N SER A 96 -5.55 -17.56 15.31
CA SER A 96 -4.43 -17.10 16.15
C SER A 96 -3.29 -16.45 15.35
N GLU A 97 -3.09 -16.86 14.10
CA GLU A 97 -2.06 -16.35 13.20
C GLU A 97 -2.27 -14.86 12.88
N TYR A 98 -3.52 -14.44 12.65
CA TYR A 98 -3.84 -13.05 12.37
C TYR A 98 -3.75 -12.17 13.62
N LEU A 99 -3.99 -12.72 14.81
CA LEU A 99 -3.79 -11.98 16.07
C LEU A 99 -2.32 -11.61 16.28
N ILE A 100 -1.39 -12.52 15.98
CA ILE A 100 0.06 -12.24 16.04
C ILE A 100 0.42 -11.15 15.03
N LEU A 101 -0.16 -11.19 13.83
CA LEU A 101 0.07 -10.19 12.78
C LEU A 101 -0.44 -8.80 13.22
N VAL A 102 -1.64 -8.73 13.81
CA VAL A 102 -2.19 -7.48 14.37
C VAL A 102 -1.32 -6.96 15.51
N LEU A 103 -0.89 -7.82 16.43
CA LEU A 103 -0.03 -7.42 17.55
C LEU A 103 1.32 -6.88 17.04
N SER A 104 1.91 -7.54 16.07
CA SER A 104 3.14 -7.09 15.41
C SER A 104 2.96 -5.74 14.72
N LEU A 105 1.82 -5.54 14.04
CA LEU A 105 1.49 -4.27 13.39
C LEU A 105 1.34 -3.14 14.42
N VAL A 106 0.64 -3.40 15.54
CA VAL A 106 0.50 -2.42 16.63
C VAL A 106 1.87 -2.07 17.23
N ALA A 107 2.71 -3.08 17.49
CA ALA A 107 4.06 -2.85 18.00
C ALA A 107 4.89 -2.00 17.04
N LEU A 108 4.81 -2.29 15.73
CA LEU A 108 5.50 -1.53 14.70
C LEU A 108 5.02 -0.07 14.66
N VAL A 109 3.71 0.20 14.77
CA VAL A 109 3.17 1.56 14.85
C VAL A 109 3.72 2.31 16.07
N VAL A 110 3.75 1.67 17.25
CA VAL A 110 4.31 2.28 18.47
C VAL A 110 5.80 2.60 18.29
N LEU A 111 6.58 1.68 17.73
CA LEU A 111 8.01 1.90 17.47
C LEU A 111 8.24 3.04 16.47
N LEU A 112 7.41 3.15 15.42
CA LEU A 112 7.49 4.26 14.49
C LEU A 112 7.18 5.60 15.16
N LEU A 113 6.13 5.67 15.99
CA LEU A 113 5.80 6.88 16.73
C LEU A 113 6.93 7.30 17.67
N LEU A 114 7.54 6.35 18.39
CA LEU A 114 8.71 6.61 19.24
C LEU A 114 9.92 7.08 18.43
N SER A 115 10.17 6.49 17.24
CA SER A 115 11.24 6.92 16.36
C SER A 115 11.04 8.37 15.87
N VAL A 116 9.81 8.72 15.50
CA VAL A 116 9.47 10.08 15.08
C VAL A 116 9.66 11.06 16.23
N LEU A 117 9.16 10.74 17.43
CA LEU A 117 9.35 11.56 18.62
C LEU A 117 10.83 11.78 18.96
N LYS A 118 11.65 10.72 18.89
CA LYS A 118 13.10 10.83 19.12
C LYS A 118 13.78 11.72 18.07
N MET A 119 13.39 11.61 16.81
CA MET A 119 13.94 12.43 15.73
C MET A 119 13.60 13.92 15.90
N VAL A 120 12.41 14.24 16.41
CA VAL A 120 12.00 15.61 16.71
C VAL A 120 12.66 16.14 17.98
N ALA A 121 12.71 15.34 19.05
CA ALA A 121 13.28 15.75 20.34
C ALA A 121 14.82 15.82 20.37
N GLY A 122 15.51 15.05 19.53
CA GLY A 122 16.96 15.11 19.37
C GLY A 122 17.45 16.32 18.56
N GLY A 123 16.55 17.11 17.97
CA GLY A 123 16.90 18.33 17.21
C GLY A 123 16.91 19.61 18.05
N THR A 124 16.69 19.53 19.36
CA THR A 124 16.62 20.68 20.29
C THR A 124 17.85 20.82 21.19
N GLU A 125 18.97 20.16 20.87
CA GLU A 125 20.22 20.25 21.65
C GLU A 125 21.25 21.27 21.10
N ASP A 126 20.86 22.15 20.15
CA ASP A 126 21.69 23.27 19.67
C ASP A 126 21.06 24.64 20.00
#